data_AF-A0A2R7SBU2-F1
#
_entry.id   AF-A0A2R7SBU2-F1
#
_cell.length_a   1.000
_cell.length_b   1.000
_cell.length_c   1.000
_cell.angle_alpha   90.00
_cell.angle_beta   90.00
_cell.angle_gamma   90.00
#
_symmetry.space_group_name_H-M   'P 1'
#
loop_
_entity.id
_entity.type
_entity.pdbx_description
1 polymer ?
#
loop_
_entity_poly.entity_id
_entity_poly.type
_entity_poly.pdbx_seq_one_letter_code
_entity_poly.pdbx_strand_id
1 'polypeptide(L)' 'GVAVLLNCGEDATRVLTRAKAEQATPPTKGAMDLRTYGVGAQILRALGVHRMRLLGSPRRMPSMTGYGLEVTGFVAPPNS' A
#
# COMPACT_ATOMS: atom_id res chain seq x y z
N GLY A 1 -11.62 12.48 -0.19
CA GLY A 1 -10.37 11.68 -0.22
C GLY A 1 -10.73 10.22 -0.38
N VAL A 2 -9.80 9.35 -0.78
CA VAL A 2 -10.02 7.90 -0.95
C VAL A 2 -9.07 7.15 -0.03
N ALA A 3 -9.58 6.14 0.67
CA ALA A 3 -8.78 5.19 1.45
C ALA A 3 -9.05 3.77 0.92
N VAL A 4 -7.98 3.03 0.61
CA VAL A 4 -8.05 1.64 0.15
C VAL A 4 -7.40 0.76 1.21
N LEU A 5 -8.21 -0.06 1.87
CA LEU A 5 -7.74 -1.01 2.86
C LEU A 5 -7.49 -2.35 2.16
N LEU A 6 -6.25 -2.82 2.18
CA LEU A 6 -5.84 -4.06 1.52
C LEU A 6 -5.67 -5.16 2.57
N ASN A 7 -5.79 -6.43 2.15
CA ASN A 7 -5.63 -7.60 3.02
C ASN A 7 -6.68 -7.72 4.16
N CYS A 8 -7.92 -7.27 3.93
CA CYS A 8 -9.01 -7.24 4.93
C CYS A 8 -9.67 -8.60 5.23
N GLY A 9 -9.01 -9.72 4.97
CA GLY A 9 -9.60 -11.06 5.08
C GLY A 9 -8.73 -12.05 5.83
N GLU A 10 -7.84 -11.61 6.72
CA GLU A 10 -7.05 -12.53 7.52
C GLU A 10 -7.88 -13.13 8.65
N ASP A 11 -8.09 -14.45 8.61
CA ASP A 11 -8.58 -15.23 9.75
C ASP A 11 -7.60 -15.18 10.93
N ALA A 12 -8.13 -15.24 12.15
CA ALA A 12 -7.37 -15.20 13.39
C ALA A 12 -6.19 -16.21 13.41
N THR A 13 -6.39 -17.40 12.85
CA THR A 13 -5.34 -18.42 12.72
C THR A 13 -4.16 -17.94 11.88
N ARG A 14 -4.38 -17.23 10.78
CA ARG A 14 -3.30 -16.69 9.93
C ARG A 14 -2.54 -15.57 10.60
N VAL A 15 -3.24 -14.71 11.35
CA VAL A 15 -2.62 -13.66 12.17
C VAL A 15 -1.71 -14.30 13.24
N LEU A 16 -2.21 -15.33 13.93
CA LEU A 16 -1.45 -16.08 14.93
C LEU A 16 -0.25 -16.82 14.30
N THR A 17 -0.41 -17.41 13.12
CA THR A 17 0.69 -18.06 12.40
C THR A 17 1.78 -17.06 12.03
N ARG A 18 1.44 -15.85 11.55
CA ARG A 18 2.41 -14.81 11.23
C ARG A 18 3.12 -14.27 12.47
N ALA A 19 2.38 -14.01 13.54
CA ALA A 19 2.94 -13.57 14.81
C ALA A 19 3.90 -14.61 15.40
N LYS A 20 3.60 -15.90 15.25
CA LYS A 20 4.53 -16.98 15.66
C LYS A 20 5.68 -17.20 14.68
N ALA A 21 5.51 -16.84 13.41
CA ALA A 21 6.51 -16.97 12.36
C ALA A 21 7.52 -15.81 12.32
N GLU A 22 7.58 -14.95 13.36
CA GLU A 22 8.61 -13.91 13.54
C GLU A 22 10.07 -14.43 13.48
N GLN A 23 10.28 -15.76 13.43
CA GLN A 23 11.58 -16.40 13.25
C GLN A 23 11.89 -16.86 11.81
N ALA A 24 10.99 -16.71 10.84
CA ALA A 24 11.25 -17.02 9.44
C ALA A 24 11.52 -15.72 8.67
N THR A 25 12.70 -15.66 8.05
CA THR A 25 13.27 -14.61 7.21
C THR A 25 12.27 -13.57 6.71
N PRO A 26 12.48 -12.26 6.97
CA PRO A 26 11.52 -11.24 6.57
C PRO A 26 11.28 -11.37 5.05
N PRO A 27 10.02 -11.45 4.58
CA PRO A 27 9.74 -11.38 3.16
C PRO A 27 10.40 -10.11 2.64
N THR A 28 11.17 -10.22 1.56
CA THR A 28 11.88 -9.10 0.97
C THR A 28 10.87 -7.96 0.76
N LYS A 29 11.01 -6.86 1.52
CA LYS A 29 10.01 -5.77 1.60
C LYS A 29 9.46 -5.36 0.23
N GLY A 30 10.29 -5.41 -0.82
CA GLY A 30 9.91 -5.09 -2.20
C GLY A 30 8.80 -5.96 -2.81
N ALA A 31 8.71 -7.26 -2.50
CA ALA A 31 7.72 -8.16 -3.12
C ALA A 31 6.29 -7.95 -2.57
N MET A 32 6.19 -7.69 -1.25
CA MET A 32 4.93 -7.30 -0.61
C MET A 32 4.47 -5.92 -1.08
N ASP A 33 5.39 -4.97 -1.18
CA ASP A 33 5.12 -3.61 -1.63
C ASP A 33 4.57 -3.60 -3.07
N LEU A 34 5.21 -4.30 -4.02
CA LEU A 34 4.76 -4.37 -5.42
C LEU A 34 3.36 -4.96 -5.58
N ARG A 35 3.08 -6.08 -4.89
CA ARG A 35 1.76 -6.74 -4.96
C ARG A 35 0.66 -5.84 -4.39
N THR A 36 0.95 -5.16 -3.28
CA THR A 36 0.02 -4.28 -2.58
C THR A 36 -0.24 -3.01 -3.40
N TYR A 37 0.80 -2.41 -4.00
CA TYR A 37 0.65 -1.25 -4.88
C TYR A 37 -0.14 -1.57 -6.15
N GLY A 38 0.07 -2.74 -6.77
CA GLY A 38 -0.63 -3.09 -8.02
C GLY A 38 -2.15 -3.12 -7.87
N VAL A 39 -2.66 -3.79 -6.83
CA VAL A 39 -4.09 -3.86 -6.56
C VAL A 39 -4.64 -2.50 -6.13
N GLY A 40 -3.95 -1.81 -5.21
CA GLY A 40 -4.36 -0.48 -4.76
C GLY A 40 -4.43 0.53 -5.90
N ALA A 41 -3.47 0.49 -6.83
CA ALA A 41 -3.42 1.37 -7.99
C ALA A 41 -4.56 1.11 -8.98
N GLN A 42 -4.90 -0.16 -9.23
CA GLN A 42 -6.03 -0.52 -10.08
C GLN A 42 -7.36 -0.07 -9.48
N ILE A 43 -7.54 -0.22 -8.17
CA ILE A 43 -8.73 0.28 -7.45
C ILE A 43 -8.83 1.80 -7.60
N LEU A 44 -7.75 2.52 -7.32
CA LEU A 44 -7.73 3.99 -7.44
C LEU A 44 -8.09 4.45 -8.85
N ARG A 45 -7.53 3.81 -9.88
CA ARG A 45 -7.87 4.10 -11.28
C ARG A 45 -9.34 3.80 -11.59
N ALA A 46 -9.87 2.68 -11.11
CA ALA A 46 -11.28 2.32 -11.31
C ALA A 46 -12.24 3.33 -10.64
N LEU A 47 -11.80 3.98 -9.56
CA LEU A 47 -12.51 5.07 -8.90
C LEU A 47 -12.30 6.44 -9.59
N GLY A 48 -11.61 6.50 -10.73
CA GLY A 48 -11.34 7.74 -11.48
C GLY A 48 -10.23 8.62 -10.89
N VAL A 49 -9.42 8.09 -9.96
CA VAL A 49 -8.25 8.80 -9.44
C VAL A 49 -7.13 8.71 -10.47
N HIS A 50 -6.58 9.85 -10.85
CA HIS A 50 -5.43 9.95 -11.76
C HIS A 50 -4.27 10.77 -11.17
N ARG A 51 -4.58 11.74 -10.31
CA ARG A 51 -3.61 12.50 -9.50
C ARG A 51 -3.99 12.41 -8.04
N MET A 52 -3.00 12.17 -7.19
CA MET A 52 -3.22 12.10 -5.74
C MET A 52 -2.05 12.63 -4.92
N ARG A 53 -2.35 12.99 -3.67
CA ARG A 53 -1.35 13.20 -2.61
C ARG A 53 -1.49 12.07 -1.61
N LEU A 54 -0.37 11.49 -1.21
CA LEU A 54 -0.36 10.36 -0.29
C LEU A 54 -0.28 10.84 1.16
N LEU A 55 -1.09 10.26 2.03
CA LEU A 55 -0.98 10.50 3.46
C LEU A 55 0.20 9.70 4.03
N GLY A 56 1.15 10.36 4.67
CA GLY A 56 2.32 9.75 5.31
C GLY A 56 3.65 10.39 4.92
N SER A 57 4.75 9.81 5.39
CA SER A 57 6.09 10.32 5.15
C SER A 57 6.56 10.10 3.69
N PRO A 58 7.27 11.07 3.08
CA PRO A 58 7.86 10.91 1.76
C PRO A 58 8.74 9.67 1.68
N ARG A 59 8.49 8.82 0.69
CA ARG A 59 9.28 7.61 0.42
C ARG A 59 9.48 7.43 -1.08
N ARG A 60 10.59 6.79 -1.46
CA ARG A 60 10.84 6.45 -2.87
C ARG A 60 9.81 5.42 -3.31
N MET A 61 8.98 5.80 -4.28
CA MET A 61 7.99 4.89 -4.84
C MET A 61 8.45 4.31 -6.18
N PRO A 62 7.96 3.10 -6.52
CA PRO A 62 8.04 2.62 -7.88
C PRO A 62 7.20 3.50 -8.82
N SER A 63 7.49 3.44 -10.12
CA SER A 63 6.76 4.19 -11.14
C SER A 63 5.27 3.87 -11.10
N MET A 64 4.43 4.89 -10.90
CA MET A 64 2.97 4.79 -10.90
C MET A 64 2.36 5.08 -12.28
N THR A 65 3.17 5.56 -13.23
CA THR A 65 2.74 5.93 -14.58
C THR A 65 2.17 4.74 -15.35
N GLY A 66 2.71 3.54 -15.14
CA GLY A 66 2.20 2.30 -15.73
C GLY A 66 0.79 1.92 -15.23
N TYR A 67 0.34 2.52 -14.14
CA TYR A 67 -1.02 2.36 -13.60
C TYR A 67 -1.95 3.52 -13.96
N GLY A 68 -1.47 4.54 -14.70
CA GLY A 68 -2.24 5.75 -14.99
C GLY A 68 -2.44 6.65 -13.77
N LEU A 69 -1.52 6.58 -12.80
CA LEU A 69 -1.53 7.35 -11.57
C LEU A 69 -0.30 8.26 -11.46
N GLU A 70 -0.53 9.48 -11.02
CA GLU A 70 0.49 10.49 -10.74
C GLU A 70 0.43 10.87 -9.25
N VAL A 71 1.57 10.73 -8.56
CA VAL A 71 1.68 11.21 -7.18
C VAL A 71 2.29 12.60 -7.17
N THR A 72 1.49 13.55 -6.72
CA THR A 72 1.79 14.98 -6.70
C THR A 72 2.45 15.45 -5.41
N GLY A 73 2.52 14.58 -4.40
CA GLY A 73 3.21 14.85 -3.14
C GLY A 73 2.68 14.03 -1.98
N PHE A 74 3.15 14.39 -0.78
CA PHE A 74 2.75 13.77 0.48
C PHE A 74 2.01 14.77 1.36
N VAL A 75 1.15 14.26 2.24
CA VAL A 75 0.44 15.01 3.28
C VAL A 75 0.86 14.40 4.60
N ALA A 76 1.38 15.22 5.51
CA ALA A 76 1.64 14.77 6.87
C ALA A 76 0.31 14.41 7.56
N PRO A 77 0.28 13.39 8.42
CA PRO A 77 -0.86 13.15 9.30
C PRO A 77 -1.14 14.41 10.13
N PRO A 78 -2.42 14.74 10.41
CA PRO A 78 -2.78 15.97 11.12
C PRO A 78 -2.22 16.07 12.57
N ASN A 79 -1.66 14.99 13.12
CA ASN A 79 -1.15 14.92 14.51
C ASN A 79 0.29 14.37 14.60
N SER A 80 1.18 14.67 13.64
CA SER A 80 2.61 14.32 13.74
C SER A 80 3.41 15.39 14.46
#